data_AF-A0A9E3LUX3-F1
#
_entry.id   AF-A0A9E3LUX3-F1
#
_cell.length_a   1.000
_cell.length_b   1.000
_cell.length_c   1.000
_cell.angle_alpha   90.00
_cell.angle_beta   90.00
_cell.angle_gamma   90.00
#
_symmetry.space_group_name_H-M   'P 1'
#
loop_
_entity.id
_entity.type
_entity.pdbx_description
1 polymer ?
#
loop_
_entity_poly.entity_id
_entity_poly.type
_entity_poly.pdbx_seq_one_letter_code
_entity_poly.pdbx_strand_id
1 'polypeptide(L)'
;MNESEIIRLADLLNMNNRQIKQVSNKLGRGEAILDCTGYNDAIPDHKLKILFSGIPSEWQRPSELYNFINLDTLESNLSHQINQYILSSDNEQINKPLFWRICFFVISLSILILGAKYVEFLRKPKVGFSYIKIGSMWKPENYASLADYLQNQLIPNDFIKFLKGERVKVIHEGDKTLNYQTAKERIFRKEWDIAFTLSPVLSITAKDSGYTFVANMFPDQPTYYRSAIYVRADSQIQSLSDLKPTTVIAMGDFNSVSSFYVPVYDLYGKSLTVKMGFRGQEIRELIEKGKADVGVGAYGDTIQNNSNIRIIHLSKVIPGSGVYLSPNLPIPDRATLKKVLLHAPKEVNKKANYDLNKEVNYQSLIGIIQKTEKVLECADFTKNPVNFFCHFNKSFSKPVQPINITASVNGFSYINSNMIKLTLEDEKSKIYTLVTFVNLLNQASNGMSVINLQKKQIQIIGAVPKRRADESFEVIITRPNQVKVLN
;
A
#
# COMPACT_ATOMS: atom_id res chain seq x y z
N MET A 1 -54.15 -31.93 69.03
CA MET A 1 -53.08 -30.92 69.02
C MET A 1 -51.95 -31.50 69.84
N ASN A 2 -50.80 -31.75 69.23
CA ASN A 2 -49.59 -32.05 70.02
C ASN A 2 -49.26 -30.78 70.80
N GLU A 3 -49.04 -30.90 72.11
CA GLU A 3 -48.50 -29.79 72.89
C GLU A 3 -47.12 -29.44 72.31
N SER A 4 -46.99 -28.24 71.73
CA SER A 4 -45.71 -27.74 71.24
C SER A 4 -44.74 -27.60 72.40
N GLU A 5 -43.50 -28.02 72.21
CA GLU A 5 -42.43 -27.92 73.21
C GLU A 5 -42.16 -26.44 73.52
N ILE A 6 -42.24 -26.02 74.79
CA ILE A 6 -41.93 -24.63 75.19
C ILE A 6 -40.43 -24.53 75.45
N ILE A 7 -39.76 -23.63 74.75
CA ILE A 7 -38.31 -23.40 74.89
C ILE A 7 -38.08 -21.99 75.41
N ARG A 8 -37.44 -21.86 76.57
CA ARG A 8 -37.11 -20.55 77.13
C ARG A 8 -35.93 -19.91 76.40
N LEU A 9 -36.07 -18.64 76.04
CA LEU A 9 -35.04 -17.87 75.38
C LEU A 9 -33.75 -17.78 76.20
N ALA A 10 -33.85 -17.60 77.52
CA ALA A 10 -32.67 -17.56 78.40
C ALA A 10 -31.84 -18.86 78.33
N ASP A 11 -32.50 -20.01 78.30
CA ASP A 11 -31.83 -21.31 78.17
C ASP A 11 -31.19 -21.47 76.80
N LEU A 12 -31.91 -21.06 75.76
CA LEU A 12 -31.45 -21.11 74.36
C LEU A 12 -30.17 -20.30 74.14
N LEU A 13 -30.07 -19.11 74.75
CA LEU A 13 -28.91 -18.23 74.58
C LEU A 13 -27.65 -18.74 75.27
N ASN A 14 -27.80 -19.57 76.31
CA ASN A 14 -26.69 -20.28 76.95
C ASN A 14 -26.20 -21.49 76.14
N MET A 15 -26.93 -21.92 75.12
CA MET A 15 -26.54 -23.03 74.26
C MET A 15 -25.46 -22.63 73.23
N ASN A 16 -24.71 -23.62 72.74
CA ASN A 16 -23.78 -23.40 71.63
C ASN A 16 -24.51 -23.23 70.29
N ASN A 17 -23.81 -22.71 69.29
CA ASN A 17 -24.40 -22.35 67.99
C ASN A 17 -25.04 -23.55 67.25
N ARG A 18 -24.54 -24.77 67.45
CA ARG A 18 -25.10 -25.98 66.83
C ARG A 18 -26.44 -26.34 67.46
N GLN A 19 -26.55 -26.23 68.78
CA GLN A 19 -27.77 -26.48 69.53
C GLN A 19 -28.85 -25.43 69.21
N ILE A 20 -28.48 -24.15 69.15
CA ILE A 20 -29.41 -23.08 68.75
C ILE A 20 -29.95 -23.32 67.34
N LYS A 21 -29.11 -23.77 66.40
CA LYS A 21 -29.57 -24.11 65.05
C LYS A 21 -30.55 -25.29 65.04
N GLN A 22 -30.35 -26.29 65.88
CA GLN A 22 -31.29 -27.41 66.00
C GLN A 22 -32.64 -26.95 66.56
N VAL A 23 -32.63 -26.10 67.58
CA VAL A 23 -33.84 -25.47 68.12
C VAL A 23 -34.52 -24.58 67.09
N SER A 24 -33.76 -23.76 66.37
CA SER A 24 -34.26 -22.93 65.27
C SER A 24 -35.00 -23.75 64.21
N ASN A 25 -34.49 -24.92 63.83
CA ASN A 25 -35.19 -25.80 62.90
C ASN A 25 -36.48 -26.39 63.50
N LYS A 26 -36.51 -26.71 64.80
CA LYS A 26 -37.75 -27.17 65.48
C LYS A 26 -38.79 -26.05 65.49
N LEU A 27 -38.39 -24.84 65.88
CA LEU A 27 -39.21 -23.64 65.85
C LEU A 27 -39.78 -23.42 64.43
N GLY A 28 -38.96 -23.50 63.39
CA GLY A 28 -39.37 -23.32 62.01
C GLY A 28 -40.28 -24.42 61.44
N ARG A 29 -40.38 -25.58 62.10
CA ARG A 29 -41.34 -26.64 61.77
C ARG A 29 -42.62 -26.59 62.62
N GLY A 30 -42.73 -25.61 63.52
CA GLY A 30 -43.84 -25.50 64.48
C GLY A 30 -43.83 -26.58 65.57
N GLU A 31 -42.71 -27.29 65.76
CA GLU A 31 -42.56 -28.34 66.78
C GLU A 31 -42.35 -27.76 68.19
N ALA A 32 -41.95 -26.48 68.27
CA ALA A 32 -41.68 -25.77 69.50
C ALA A 32 -42.13 -24.31 69.41
N ILE A 33 -42.33 -23.67 70.57
CA ILE A 33 -42.60 -22.24 70.70
C ILE A 33 -41.55 -21.62 71.61
N LEU A 34 -40.99 -20.49 71.20
CA LEU A 34 -40.03 -19.71 71.97
C LEU A 34 -40.75 -18.87 73.03
N ASP A 35 -40.46 -19.14 74.30
CA ASP A 35 -40.93 -18.39 75.46
C ASP A 35 -39.86 -17.36 75.86
N CYS A 36 -40.24 -16.08 75.83
CA CYS A 36 -39.36 -14.96 76.12
C CYS A 36 -39.48 -14.45 77.57
N THR A 37 -40.24 -15.14 78.43
CA THR A 37 -40.53 -14.69 79.80
C THR A 37 -39.25 -14.42 80.60
N GLY A 38 -39.17 -13.23 81.18
CA GLY A 38 -38.08 -12.84 82.09
C GLY A 38 -36.75 -12.53 81.41
N TYR A 39 -36.69 -12.45 80.08
CA TYR A 39 -35.48 -12.05 79.36
C TYR A 39 -35.57 -10.60 78.87
N ASN A 40 -34.74 -9.73 79.46
CA ASN A 40 -34.75 -8.28 79.22
C ASN A 40 -33.49 -7.75 78.51
N ASP A 41 -32.52 -8.61 78.22
CA ASP A 41 -31.26 -8.21 77.62
C ASP A 41 -31.33 -8.23 76.08
N ALA A 42 -30.39 -7.53 75.42
CA ALA A 42 -30.26 -7.59 73.97
C ALA A 42 -29.63 -8.93 73.54
N ILE A 43 -30.23 -9.60 72.56
CA ILE A 43 -29.66 -10.82 71.99
C ILE A 43 -28.46 -10.42 71.10
N PRO A 44 -27.27 -11.05 71.23
CA PRO A 44 -26.18 -10.80 70.30
C PRO A 44 -26.57 -11.10 68.85
N ASP A 45 -26.22 -10.22 67.90
CA ASP A 45 -26.63 -10.34 66.49
C ASP A 45 -26.33 -11.70 65.85
N HIS A 46 -25.19 -12.30 66.19
CA HIS A 46 -24.81 -13.62 65.68
C HIS A 46 -25.74 -14.74 66.19
N LYS A 47 -26.28 -14.62 67.40
CA LYS A 47 -27.26 -15.56 67.99
C LYS A 47 -28.62 -15.39 67.33
N LEU A 48 -29.06 -14.14 67.13
CA LEU A 48 -30.26 -13.80 66.34
C LEU A 48 -30.18 -14.42 64.93
N LYS A 49 -29.04 -14.24 64.25
CA LYS A 49 -28.83 -14.81 62.92
C LYS A 49 -28.95 -16.34 62.87
N ILE A 50 -28.43 -17.03 63.88
CA ILE A 50 -28.54 -18.49 63.96
C ILE A 50 -29.96 -18.90 64.34
N LEU A 51 -30.60 -18.19 65.27
CA LEU A 51 -31.97 -18.43 65.71
C LEU A 51 -32.98 -18.30 64.57
N PHE A 52 -32.77 -17.36 63.65
CA PHE A 52 -33.64 -17.17 62.49
C PHE A 52 -33.24 -18.04 61.28
N SER A 53 -32.11 -18.75 61.32
CA SER A 53 -31.61 -19.50 60.16
C SER A 53 -32.43 -20.74 59.78
N GLY A 54 -33.19 -21.29 60.71
CA GLY A 54 -34.11 -22.42 60.51
C GLY A 54 -35.59 -22.02 60.43
N ILE A 55 -35.91 -20.74 60.58
CA ILE A 55 -37.28 -20.21 60.51
C ILE A 55 -37.65 -19.95 59.04
N PRO A 56 -38.80 -20.43 58.54
CA PRO A 56 -39.26 -20.13 57.18
C PRO A 56 -39.35 -18.62 56.95
N SER A 57 -38.93 -18.15 55.77
CA SER A 57 -38.89 -16.72 55.43
C SER A 57 -40.24 -16.01 55.58
N GLU A 58 -41.33 -16.72 55.34
CA GLU A 58 -42.70 -16.27 55.50
C GLU A 58 -43.07 -15.98 56.96
N TRP A 59 -42.43 -16.67 57.91
CA TRP A 59 -42.63 -16.45 59.36
C TRP A 59 -41.72 -15.35 59.91
N GLN A 60 -40.69 -14.94 59.17
CA GLN A 60 -39.82 -13.83 59.51
C GLN A 60 -40.46 -12.48 59.15
N ARG A 61 -41.75 -12.32 59.44
CA ARG A 61 -42.49 -11.06 59.30
C ARG A 61 -43.06 -10.68 60.66
N PRO A 62 -43.13 -9.39 61.02
CA PRO A 62 -43.67 -8.98 62.32
C PRO A 62 -45.07 -9.57 62.61
N SER A 63 -45.91 -9.70 61.57
CA SER A 63 -47.25 -10.27 61.68
C SER A 63 -47.29 -11.78 61.90
N GLU A 64 -46.21 -12.51 61.61
CA GLU A 64 -46.15 -13.98 61.60
C GLU A 64 -45.25 -14.55 62.71
N LEU A 65 -44.71 -13.69 63.59
CA LEU A 65 -43.86 -14.11 64.71
C LEU A 65 -44.58 -15.06 65.68
N TYR A 66 -45.92 -14.96 65.78
CA TYR A 66 -46.74 -15.85 66.62
C TYR A 66 -46.61 -17.34 66.23
N ASN A 67 -46.14 -17.65 65.03
CA ASN A 67 -45.96 -19.04 64.58
C ASN A 67 -44.84 -19.77 65.34
N PHE A 68 -43.90 -19.05 65.95
CA PHE A 68 -42.77 -19.66 66.66
C PHE A 68 -42.31 -18.90 67.91
N ILE A 69 -42.88 -17.74 68.21
CA ILE A 69 -42.63 -16.94 69.42
C ILE A 69 -43.95 -16.76 70.16
N ASN A 70 -43.94 -17.01 71.48
CA ASN A 70 -45.07 -16.67 72.32
C ASN A 70 -45.11 -15.14 72.54
N LEU A 71 -45.99 -14.45 71.81
CA LEU A 71 -46.08 -13.00 71.83
C LEU A 71 -46.47 -12.42 73.20
N ASP A 72 -47.21 -13.18 74.02
CA ASP A 72 -47.61 -12.74 75.37
C ASP A 72 -46.41 -12.62 76.33
N THR A 73 -45.29 -13.24 75.96
CA THR A 73 -44.05 -13.26 76.76
C THR A 73 -42.98 -12.32 76.20
N LEU A 74 -43.27 -11.64 75.09
CA LEU A 74 -42.32 -10.83 74.35
C LEU A 74 -42.32 -9.37 74.83
N GLU A 75 -41.29 -9.01 75.61
CA GLU A 75 -41.08 -7.65 76.10
C GLU A 75 -40.80 -6.64 74.96
N SER A 76 -41.16 -5.38 75.19
CA SER A 76 -41.15 -4.33 74.15
C SER A 76 -39.77 -4.05 73.54
N ASN A 77 -38.70 -4.15 74.34
CA ASN A 77 -37.31 -3.95 73.89
C ASN A 77 -36.84 -5.09 72.97
N LEU A 78 -37.16 -6.33 73.32
CA LEU A 78 -36.81 -7.51 72.54
C LEU A 78 -37.62 -7.57 71.25
N SER A 79 -38.90 -7.22 71.32
CA SER A 79 -39.75 -7.04 70.13
C SER A 79 -39.14 -6.03 69.16
N HIS A 80 -38.66 -4.89 69.67
CA HIS A 80 -37.99 -3.89 68.83
C HIS A 80 -36.72 -4.45 68.16
N GLN A 81 -35.88 -5.17 68.90
CA GLN A 81 -34.65 -5.75 68.37
C GLN A 81 -34.94 -6.80 67.28
N ILE A 82 -35.91 -7.69 67.49
CA ILE A 82 -36.32 -8.71 66.52
C ILE A 82 -36.87 -8.05 65.26
N ASN A 83 -37.70 -7.02 65.40
CA ASN A 83 -38.24 -6.27 64.26
C ASN A 83 -37.13 -5.55 63.46
N GLN A 84 -36.15 -4.96 64.13
CA GLN A 84 -34.99 -4.36 63.44
C GLN A 84 -34.16 -5.41 62.70
N TYR A 85 -33.93 -6.59 63.29
CA TYR A 85 -33.22 -7.68 62.63
C TYR A 85 -33.96 -8.13 61.35
N ILE A 86 -35.27 -8.34 61.44
CA ILE A 86 -36.09 -8.73 60.29
C ILE A 86 -36.00 -7.68 59.16
N LEU A 87 -36.22 -6.40 59.49
CA LEU A 87 -36.19 -5.31 58.51
C LEU A 87 -34.82 -5.13 57.84
N SER A 88 -33.73 -5.34 58.59
CA SER A 88 -32.36 -5.28 58.03
C SER A 88 -32.03 -6.48 57.16
N SER A 89 -32.54 -7.67 57.49
CA SER A 89 -32.31 -8.91 56.73
C SER A 89 -33.04 -8.94 55.38
N ASP A 90 -34.23 -8.34 55.28
CA ASP A 90 -34.99 -8.23 54.02
C ASP A 90 -34.26 -7.35 52.98
N ASN A 91 -33.56 -6.31 53.44
CA ASN A 91 -32.80 -5.39 52.57
C ASN A 91 -31.58 -6.07 51.91
N GLU A 92 -31.02 -7.11 52.52
CA GLU A 92 -29.88 -7.86 51.99
C GLU A 92 -30.27 -8.83 50.85
N GLN A 93 -31.54 -9.26 50.79
CA GLN A 93 -32.06 -10.15 49.74
C GLN A 93 -32.47 -9.40 48.46
N ILE A 94 -32.90 -8.15 48.56
CA ILE A 94 -33.43 -7.35 47.44
C ILE A 94 -32.34 -6.95 46.40
N ASN A 95 -31.05 -6.98 46.77
CA ASN A 95 -29.95 -6.55 45.88
C ASN A 95 -29.35 -7.63 44.95
N LYS A 96 -29.69 -8.92 45.13
CA LYS A 96 -29.21 -10.00 44.23
C LYS A 96 -29.87 -10.06 42.84
N PRO A 97 -31.19 -9.83 42.64
CA PRO A 97 -31.80 -9.92 41.31
C PRO A 97 -31.41 -8.77 40.39
N LEU A 98 -31.06 -7.59 40.92
CA LEU A 98 -30.66 -6.44 40.12
C LEU A 98 -29.26 -6.64 39.51
N PHE A 99 -28.30 -7.17 40.27
CA PHE A 99 -26.95 -7.46 39.80
C PHE A 99 -26.94 -8.51 38.67
N TRP A 100 -27.69 -9.61 38.82
CA TRP A 100 -27.80 -10.64 37.78
C TRP A 100 -28.47 -10.14 36.49
N ARG A 101 -29.48 -9.27 36.61
CA ARG A 101 -30.09 -8.61 35.44
C ARG A 101 -29.07 -7.73 34.72
N ILE A 102 -28.31 -6.91 35.45
CA ILE A 102 -27.27 -6.05 34.86
C ILE A 102 -26.20 -6.89 34.16
N CYS A 103 -25.68 -7.94 34.80
CA CYS A 103 -24.69 -8.84 34.18
C CYS A 103 -25.24 -9.50 32.92
N PHE A 104 -26.49 -9.99 32.93
CA PHE A 104 -27.12 -10.59 31.75
C PHE A 104 -27.28 -9.58 30.60
N PHE A 105 -27.72 -8.35 30.90
CA PHE A 105 -27.81 -7.29 29.91
C PHE A 105 -26.44 -6.92 29.31
N VAL A 106 -25.39 -6.80 30.13
CA VAL A 106 -24.04 -6.50 29.66
C VAL A 106 -23.47 -7.62 28.78
N ILE A 107 -23.68 -8.88 29.16
CA ILE A 107 -23.24 -10.05 28.37
C ILE A 107 -24.00 -10.10 27.04
N SER A 108 -25.34 -9.97 27.08
CA SER A 108 -26.17 -9.97 25.87
C SER A 108 -25.78 -8.84 24.91
N LEU A 109 -25.55 -7.63 25.43
CA LEU A 109 -25.13 -6.49 24.62
C LEU A 109 -23.74 -6.72 24.01
N SER A 110 -22.81 -7.30 24.77
CA SER A 110 -21.47 -7.65 24.30
C SER A 110 -21.53 -8.68 23.16
N ILE A 111 -22.37 -9.71 23.30
CA ILE A 111 -22.61 -10.73 22.26
C ILE A 111 -23.19 -10.08 21.01
N LEU A 112 -24.14 -9.16 21.14
CA LEU A 112 -24.71 -8.42 20.00
C LEU A 112 -23.65 -7.59 19.28
N ILE A 113 -22.78 -6.87 20.01
CA ILE A 113 -21.70 -6.08 19.43
C ILE A 113 -20.67 -6.98 18.72
N LEU A 114 -20.26 -8.08 19.35
CA LEU A 114 -19.37 -9.08 18.76
C LEU A 114 -19.98 -9.72 17.51
N GLY A 115 -21.27 -10.04 17.55
CA GLY A 115 -22.03 -10.56 16.42
C GLY A 115 -22.07 -9.57 15.25
N ALA A 116 -22.37 -8.29 15.52
CA ALA A 116 -22.35 -7.24 14.50
C ALA A 116 -20.95 -7.07 13.87
N LYS A 117 -19.90 -7.09 14.70
CA LYS A 117 -18.51 -7.04 14.23
C LYS A 117 -18.10 -8.27 13.41
N TYR A 118 -18.55 -9.45 13.81
CA TYR A 118 -18.32 -10.68 13.05
C TYR A 118 -19.01 -10.62 11.68
N VAL A 119 -20.24 -10.11 11.60
CA VAL A 119 -20.93 -9.89 10.31
C VAL A 119 -20.18 -8.86 9.45
N GLU A 120 -19.67 -7.78 10.03
CA GLU A 120 -18.82 -6.81 9.33
C GLU A 120 -17.56 -7.48 8.76
N PHE A 121 -16.87 -8.30 9.57
CA PHE A 121 -15.69 -9.06 9.16
C PHE A 121 -15.97 -10.07 8.03
N LEU A 122 -17.14 -10.72 8.04
CA LEU A 122 -17.51 -11.65 6.97
C LEU A 122 -17.75 -10.93 5.64
N ARG A 123 -18.34 -9.73 5.67
CA ARG A 123 -18.70 -8.96 4.47
C ARG A 123 -17.54 -8.18 3.86
N LYS A 124 -16.63 -7.66 4.69
CA LYS A 124 -15.56 -6.79 4.19
C LYS A 124 -14.45 -7.56 3.45
N PRO A 125 -13.84 -6.95 2.41
CA PRO A 125 -12.66 -7.47 1.73
C PRO A 125 -11.48 -7.70 2.69
N LYS A 126 -10.98 -8.94 2.73
CA LYS A 126 -9.90 -9.38 3.62
C LYS A 126 -8.58 -9.55 2.88
N VAL A 127 -7.49 -9.11 3.49
CA VAL A 127 -6.13 -9.19 2.93
C VAL A 127 -5.10 -9.62 3.96
N GLY A 128 -4.02 -10.27 3.51
CA GLY A 128 -2.93 -10.74 4.37
C GLY A 128 -1.85 -9.69 4.69
N PHE A 129 -1.81 -8.58 3.97
CA PHE A 129 -0.85 -7.49 4.20
C PHE A 129 -1.36 -6.47 5.21
N SER A 130 -0.43 -5.89 5.99
CA SER A 130 -0.72 -4.81 6.94
C SER A 130 -0.56 -3.41 6.35
N TYR A 131 0.12 -3.29 5.20
CA TYR A 131 0.25 -2.06 4.44
C TYR A 131 0.33 -2.32 2.94
N ILE A 132 0.00 -1.31 2.15
CA ILE A 132 0.24 -1.27 0.69
C ILE A 132 0.85 0.06 0.27
N LYS A 133 1.71 0.00 -0.74
CA LYS A 133 2.36 1.15 -1.36
C LYS A 133 1.72 1.48 -2.71
N ILE A 134 1.16 2.68 -2.81
CA ILE A 134 0.75 3.30 -4.07
C ILE A 134 1.94 4.06 -4.62
N GLY A 135 2.44 3.62 -5.76
CA GLY A 135 3.53 4.24 -6.50
C GLY A 135 3.06 5.11 -7.63
N SER A 136 3.53 6.36 -7.70
CA SER A 136 3.17 7.30 -8.78
C SER A 136 4.17 8.44 -8.94
N MET A 137 4.20 9.05 -10.13
CA MET A 137 4.87 10.35 -10.38
C MET A 137 3.88 11.53 -10.37
N TRP A 138 2.64 11.32 -9.90
CA TRP A 138 1.66 12.38 -9.74
C TRP A 138 1.71 12.95 -8.32
N LYS A 139 1.12 14.13 -8.15
CA LYS A 139 0.90 14.77 -6.84
C LYS A 139 0.15 13.84 -5.84
N PRO A 140 0.70 13.59 -4.64
CA PRO A 140 0.09 12.73 -3.62
C PRO A 140 -1.36 13.06 -3.29
N GLU A 141 -1.74 14.34 -3.30
CA GLU A 141 -3.11 14.81 -3.00
C GLU A 141 -4.19 14.18 -3.90
N ASN A 142 -3.82 13.70 -5.09
CA ASN A 142 -4.75 13.06 -6.03
C ASN A 142 -5.07 11.62 -5.63
N TYR A 143 -4.23 11.01 -4.80
CA TYR A 143 -4.43 9.66 -4.29
C TYR A 143 -4.97 9.62 -2.87
N ALA A 144 -5.07 10.76 -2.17
CA ALA A 144 -5.57 10.81 -0.79
C ALA A 144 -6.96 10.14 -0.65
N SER A 145 -7.91 10.52 -1.50
CA SER A 145 -9.26 9.95 -1.47
C SER A 145 -9.29 8.46 -1.82
N LEU A 146 -8.37 7.99 -2.65
CA LEU A 146 -8.21 6.56 -2.95
C LEU A 146 -7.59 5.81 -1.76
N ALA A 147 -6.57 6.39 -1.13
CA ALA A 147 -5.95 5.83 0.05
C ALA A 147 -6.96 5.68 1.18
N ASP A 148 -7.76 6.72 1.47
CA ASP A 148 -8.83 6.66 2.46
C ASP A 148 -9.87 5.59 2.12
N TYR A 149 -10.29 5.52 0.85
CA TYR A 149 -11.21 4.48 0.39
C TYR A 149 -10.63 3.08 0.65
N LEU A 150 -9.38 2.82 0.25
CA LEU A 150 -8.73 1.52 0.44
C LEU A 150 -8.58 1.17 1.93
N GLN A 151 -8.17 2.12 2.78
CA GLN A 151 -8.05 1.92 4.23
C GLN A 151 -9.39 1.60 4.89
N ASN A 152 -10.50 2.14 4.38
CA ASN A 152 -11.84 1.91 4.92
C ASN A 152 -12.46 0.59 4.45
N GLN A 153 -12.12 0.13 3.25
CA GLN A 153 -12.65 -1.10 2.66
C GLN A 153 -11.86 -2.34 3.07
N LEU A 154 -10.53 -2.27 3.10
CA LEU A 154 -9.66 -3.41 3.34
C LEU A 154 -9.50 -3.65 4.84
N ILE A 155 -9.69 -4.90 5.28
CA ILE A 155 -9.46 -5.32 6.65
C ILE A 155 -8.44 -6.47 6.70
N PRO A 156 -7.73 -6.66 7.85
CA PRO A 156 -6.90 -7.83 8.06
C PRO A 156 -7.71 -9.12 7.89
N ASN A 157 -7.09 -10.16 7.34
CA ASN A 157 -7.69 -11.50 7.26
C ASN A 157 -7.77 -12.23 8.62
N ASP A 158 -7.24 -11.62 9.68
CA ASP A 158 -7.28 -12.08 11.06
C ASP A 158 -8.37 -11.33 11.84
N PHE A 159 -9.33 -12.08 12.40
CA PHE A 159 -10.46 -11.53 13.14
C PHE A 159 -10.06 -10.81 14.43
N ILE A 160 -9.04 -11.31 15.14
CA ILE A 160 -8.56 -10.71 16.39
C ILE A 160 -7.89 -9.36 16.10
N LYS A 161 -7.09 -9.27 15.02
CA LYS A 161 -6.52 -7.99 14.57
C LYS A 161 -7.60 -6.98 14.19
N PHE A 162 -8.63 -7.43 13.47
CA PHE A 162 -9.79 -6.59 13.14
C PHE A 162 -10.52 -6.09 14.41
N LEU A 163 -10.75 -6.95 15.40
CA LEU A 163 -11.38 -6.55 16.67
C LEU A 163 -10.54 -5.55 17.48
N LYS A 164 -9.20 -5.66 17.42
CA LYS A 164 -8.26 -4.68 18.00
C LYS A 164 -8.25 -3.32 17.26
N GLY A 165 -8.98 -3.22 16.15
CA GLY A 165 -9.04 -2.01 15.34
C GLY A 165 -7.84 -1.81 14.43
N GLU A 166 -7.04 -2.85 14.18
CA GLU A 166 -5.95 -2.77 13.21
C GLU A 166 -6.50 -2.52 11.81
N ARG A 167 -5.84 -1.62 11.06
CA ARG A 167 -6.21 -1.26 9.71
C ARG A 167 -5.04 -1.45 8.77
N VAL A 168 -5.36 -1.78 7.52
CA VAL A 168 -4.40 -1.78 6.42
C VAL A 168 -3.94 -0.33 6.21
N LYS A 169 -2.64 -0.08 6.31
CA LYS A 169 -2.07 1.25 6.03
C LYS A 169 -1.86 1.43 4.52
N VAL A 170 -2.19 2.60 3.99
CA VAL A 170 -1.92 2.93 2.58
C VAL A 170 -0.89 4.04 2.54
N ILE A 171 0.25 3.76 1.91
CA ILE A 171 1.39 4.66 1.80
C ILE A 171 1.49 5.11 0.36
N HIS A 172 1.53 6.42 0.12
CA HIS A 172 1.87 6.96 -1.20
C HIS A 172 3.37 7.15 -1.31
N GLU A 173 3.97 6.65 -2.38
CA GLU A 173 5.39 6.80 -2.69
C GLU A 173 5.60 7.45 -4.07
N GLY A 174 6.30 8.57 -4.06
CA GLY A 174 6.60 9.37 -5.26
C GLY A 174 5.78 10.65 -5.30
N ASP A 175 6.15 11.54 -6.23
CA ASP A 175 5.44 12.77 -6.56
C ASP A 175 5.95 13.30 -7.92
N LYS A 176 5.62 14.55 -8.28
CA LYS A 176 6.08 15.18 -9.53
C LYS A 176 7.60 15.41 -9.61
N THR A 177 8.31 15.34 -8.49
CA THR A 177 9.78 15.46 -8.41
C THR A 177 10.48 14.11 -8.58
N LEU A 178 9.75 13.00 -8.42
CA LEU A 178 10.27 11.67 -8.70
C LEU A 178 10.66 11.59 -10.17
N ASN A 179 11.95 11.38 -10.43
CA ASN A 179 12.43 11.24 -11.79
C ASN A 179 11.95 9.90 -12.39
N TYR A 180 11.81 9.91 -13.71
CA TYR A 180 11.27 8.78 -14.48
C TYR A 180 12.07 7.49 -14.29
N GLN A 181 13.40 7.61 -14.19
CA GLN A 181 14.29 6.46 -14.05
C GLN A 181 14.12 5.78 -12.70
N THR A 182 14.03 6.55 -11.62
CA THR A 182 13.76 6.01 -10.29
C THR A 182 12.38 5.35 -10.26
N ALA A 183 11.35 5.93 -10.87
CA ALA A 183 10.03 5.28 -10.97
C ALA A 183 10.11 3.93 -11.70
N LYS A 184 10.83 3.88 -12.82
CA LYS A 184 11.09 2.64 -13.59
C LYS A 184 11.80 1.58 -12.74
N GLU A 185 12.83 1.97 -11.99
CA GLU A 185 13.59 1.09 -11.10
C GLU A 185 12.73 0.51 -9.97
N ARG A 186 11.87 1.34 -9.35
CA ARG A 186 10.95 0.89 -8.30
C ARG A 186 9.95 -0.15 -8.81
N ILE A 187 9.37 0.08 -9.99
CA ILE A 187 8.50 -0.89 -10.66
C ILE A 187 9.27 -2.19 -10.94
N PHE A 188 10.47 -2.09 -11.51
CA PHE A 188 11.30 -3.26 -11.82
C PHE A 188 11.63 -4.11 -10.59
N ARG A 189 11.99 -3.45 -9.49
CA ARG A 189 12.28 -4.06 -8.18
C ARG A 189 11.03 -4.49 -7.41
N LYS A 190 9.84 -4.24 -7.96
CA LYS A 190 8.54 -4.60 -7.38
C LYS A 190 8.27 -3.90 -6.05
N GLU A 191 8.82 -2.71 -5.86
CA GLU A 191 8.72 -1.94 -4.61
C GLU A 191 7.34 -1.30 -4.40
N TRP A 192 6.59 -1.12 -5.48
CA TRP A 192 5.23 -0.58 -5.46
C TRP A 192 4.21 -1.70 -5.56
N ASP A 193 3.28 -1.79 -4.61
CA ASP A 193 2.20 -2.77 -4.63
C ASP A 193 1.14 -2.43 -5.67
N ILE A 194 0.87 -1.13 -5.83
CA ILE A 194 -0.02 -0.57 -6.85
C ILE A 194 0.77 0.47 -7.63
N ALA A 195 1.05 0.21 -8.90
CA ALA A 195 1.80 1.11 -9.78
C ALA A 195 0.83 1.91 -10.67
N PHE A 196 0.71 3.21 -10.41
CA PHE A 196 0.07 4.17 -11.31
C PHE A 196 1.13 4.72 -12.27
N THR A 197 1.16 4.16 -13.47
CA THR A 197 2.36 4.29 -14.33
C THR A 197 2.46 5.61 -15.08
N LEU A 198 1.34 6.32 -15.35
CA LEU A 198 1.27 7.64 -16.02
C LEU A 198 1.91 7.76 -17.41
N SER A 199 2.64 6.75 -17.84
CA SER A 199 3.42 6.72 -19.05
C SER A 199 3.40 5.29 -19.59
N PRO A 200 3.22 5.13 -20.91
CA PRO A 200 3.20 3.81 -21.50
C PRO A 200 4.54 3.07 -21.38
N VAL A 201 5.67 3.76 -21.23
CA VAL A 201 6.96 3.09 -20.96
C VAL A 201 7.04 2.51 -19.55
N LEU A 202 6.46 3.17 -18.53
CA LEU A 202 6.33 2.59 -17.20
C LEU A 202 5.29 1.45 -17.19
N SER A 203 4.25 1.52 -18.01
CA SER A 203 3.32 0.40 -18.22
C SER A 203 3.98 -0.84 -18.81
N ILE A 204 4.80 -0.66 -19.86
CA ILE A 204 5.63 -1.73 -20.43
C ILE A 204 6.55 -2.30 -19.34
N THR A 205 7.22 -1.45 -18.57
CA THR A 205 8.10 -1.89 -17.48
C THR A 205 7.34 -2.71 -16.43
N ALA A 206 6.15 -2.28 -16.03
CA ALA A 206 5.33 -3.01 -15.06
C ALA A 206 4.94 -4.39 -15.60
N LYS A 207 4.49 -4.46 -16.86
CA LYS A 207 4.15 -5.70 -17.54
C LYS A 207 5.32 -6.66 -17.64
N ASP A 208 6.47 -6.19 -18.09
CA ASP A 208 7.71 -6.98 -18.20
C ASP A 208 8.21 -7.46 -16.83
N SER A 209 7.88 -6.71 -15.77
CA SER A 209 8.22 -7.05 -14.38
C SER A 209 7.20 -8.00 -13.71
N GLY A 210 6.21 -8.49 -14.47
CA GLY A 210 5.22 -9.45 -14.01
C GLY A 210 4.05 -8.84 -13.25
N TYR A 211 3.86 -7.52 -13.29
CA TYR A 211 2.68 -6.91 -12.68
C TYR A 211 1.41 -7.28 -13.44
N THR A 212 0.30 -7.38 -12.71
CA THR A 212 -1.02 -7.67 -13.28
C THR A 212 -1.79 -6.39 -13.55
N PHE A 213 -2.29 -6.23 -14.77
CA PHE A 213 -3.13 -5.09 -15.16
C PHE A 213 -4.47 -5.03 -14.38
N VAL A 214 -4.86 -3.80 -13.99
CA VAL A 214 -6.13 -3.49 -13.32
C VAL A 214 -7.02 -2.63 -14.18
N ALA A 215 -6.52 -1.46 -14.60
CA ALA A 215 -7.31 -0.37 -15.17
C ALA A 215 -6.44 0.52 -16.08
N ASN A 216 -7.07 1.28 -16.98
CA ASN A 216 -6.38 2.30 -17.75
C ASN A 216 -6.31 3.60 -16.96
N MET A 217 -5.27 4.40 -17.21
CA MET A 217 -5.20 5.78 -16.72
C MET A 217 -5.75 6.76 -17.76
N PHE A 218 -6.05 7.99 -17.34
CA PHE A 218 -6.65 9.04 -18.18
C PHE A 218 -8.01 8.65 -18.76
N PRO A 219 -9.00 8.31 -17.91
CA PRO A 219 -10.26 7.75 -18.36
C PRO A 219 -11.13 8.73 -19.17
N ASP A 220 -10.91 10.04 -18.98
CA ASP A 220 -11.60 11.09 -19.73
C ASP A 220 -10.97 11.35 -21.13
N GLN A 221 -9.96 10.57 -21.51
CA GLN A 221 -9.25 10.68 -22.78
C GLN A 221 -9.32 9.37 -23.57
N PRO A 222 -9.12 9.40 -24.91
CA PRO A 222 -8.94 8.17 -25.66
C PRO A 222 -7.79 7.33 -25.06
N THR A 223 -7.88 6.00 -25.19
CA THR A 223 -6.85 5.07 -24.69
C THR A 223 -5.52 5.14 -25.45
N TYR A 224 -5.38 6.14 -26.31
CA TYR A 224 -4.19 6.46 -27.07
C TYR A 224 -4.08 7.98 -27.24
N TYR A 225 -2.89 8.43 -27.56
CA TYR A 225 -2.61 9.81 -27.96
C TYR A 225 -1.62 9.81 -29.13
N ARG A 226 -1.24 10.96 -29.65
CA ARG A 226 -0.21 11.08 -30.71
C ARG A 226 0.85 12.07 -30.31
N SER A 227 2.03 11.96 -30.91
CA SER A 227 3.01 13.03 -30.95
C SER A 227 2.72 13.93 -32.14
N ALA A 228 2.91 15.24 -31.96
CA ALA A 228 2.85 16.23 -33.01
C ALA A 228 4.22 16.89 -33.16
N ILE A 229 4.63 17.09 -34.40
CA ILE A 229 5.73 17.98 -34.77
C ILE A 229 5.06 19.23 -35.37
N TYR A 230 5.38 20.40 -34.83
CA TYR A 230 4.69 21.64 -35.13
C TYR A 230 5.67 22.81 -35.25
N VAL A 231 5.21 23.87 -35.90
CA VAL A 231 5.96 25.11 -36.15
C VAL A 231 5.09 26.30 -35.77
N ARG A 232 5.63 27.51 -35.80
CA ARG A 232 4.79 28.72 -35.75
C ARG A 232 3.81 28.75 -36.92
N ALA A 233 2.62 29.30 -36.73
CA ALA A 233 1.59 29.38 -37.76
C ALA A 233 2.08 30.03 -39.07
N ASP A 234 2.95 31.05 -38.95
CA ASP A 234 3.53 31.82 -40.05
C ASP A 234 4.86 31.25 -40.61
N SER A 235 5.29 30.07 -40.14
CA SER A 235 6.52 29.44 -40.61
C SER A 235 6.42 28.98 -42.07
N GLN A 236 7.52 29.11 -42.81
CA GLN A 236 7.66 28.61 -44.17
C GLN A 236 7.88 27.08 -44.24
N ILE A 237 8.19 26.43 -43.11
CA ILE A 237 8.34 24.97 -43.02
C ILE A 237 6.94 24.35 -43.14
N GLN A 238 6.69 23.58 -44.19
CA GLN A 238 5.37 22.96 -44.44
C GLN A 238 5.33 21.50 -44.01
N SER A 239 6.46 20.80 -44.02
CA SER A 239 6.54 19.36 -43.77
C SER A 239 7.91 18.93 -43.25
N LEU A 240 8.05 17.64 -42.91
CA LEU A 240 9.33 17.06 -42.48
C LEU A 240 10.42 17.09 -43.58
N SER A 241 10.06 17.21 -44.86
CA SER A 241 11.05 17.32 -45.93
C SER A 241 11.78 18.65 -45.93
N ASP A 242 11.15 19.71 -45.42
CA ASP A 242 11.70 21.07 -45.42
C ASP A 242 12.74 21.30 -44.32
N LEU A 243 12.87 20.34 -43.40
CA LEU A 243 13.81 20.39 -42.29
C LEU A 243 15.25 20.23 -42.77
N LYS A 244 16.11 21.17 -42.36
CA LYS A 244 17.53 21.25 -42.73
C LYS A 244 18.41 21.06 -41.48
N PRO A 245 19.71 20.74 -41.62
CA PRO A 245 20.64 20.66 -40.50
C PRO A 245 20.69 21.90 -39.59
N THR A 246 20.41 23.08 -40.16
CA THR A 246 20.35 24.35 -39.43
C THR A 246 19.01 24.59 -38.72
N THR A 247 17.97 23.81 -39.02
CA THR A 247 16.66 23.93 -38.36
C THR A 247 16.78 23.55 -36.90
N VAL A 248 16.35 24.45 -36.01
CA VAL A 248 16.38 24.28 -34.56
C VAL A 248 15.10 23.60 -34.10
N ILE A 249 15.21 22.36 -33.62
CA ILE A 249 14.10 21.60 -33.04
C ILE A 249 14.17 21.61 -31.51
N ALA A 250 13.08 22.02 -30.86
CA ALA A 250 12.90 21.97 -29.42
C ALA A 250 12.19 20.67 -29.01
N MET A 251 12.81 19.89 -28.12
CA MET A 251 12.41 18.53 -27.78
C MET A 251 12.39 18.28 -26.27
N GLY A 252 11.77 17.15 -25.91
CA GLY A 252 11.78 16.60 -24.55
C GLY A 252 13.14 16.14 -24.07
N ASP A 253 13.17 15.50 -22.90
CA ASP A 253 14.31 14.73 -22.44
C ASP A 253 14.20 13.26 -22.91
N PHE A 254 15.23 12.47 -22.60
CA PHE A 254 15.30 11.04 -22.90
C PHE A 254 14.23 10.18 -22.20
N ASN A 255 13.34 10.77 -21.40
CA ASN A 255 12.27 10.07 -20.68
C ASN A 255 10.90 10.30 -21.33
N SER A 256 10.81 11.15 -22.35
CA SER A 256 9.53 11.51 -22.97
C SER A 256 9.21 10.67 -24.20
N VAL A 257 8.07 9.97 -24.18
CA VAL A 257 7.63 9.21 -25.36
C VAL A 257 7.23 10.15 -26.50
N SER A 258 6.36 11.12 -26.22
CA SER A 258 5.77 11.97 -27.25
C SER A 258 6.59 13.21 -27.62
N SER A 259 7.56 13.61 -26.81
CA SER A 259 8.48 14.71 -27.18
C SER A 259 9.92 14.26 -27.38
N PHE A 260 10.21 12.96 -27.30
CA PHE A 260 11.54 12.43 -27.63
C PHE A 260 11.50 11.12 -28.43
N TYR A 261 11.09 9.99 -27.84
CA TYR A 261 11.24 8.68 -28.53
C TYR A 261 10.53 8.59 -29.87
N VAL A 262 9.28 9.03 -29.92
CA VAL A 262 8.46 8.99 -31.14
C VAL A 262 8.95 10.01 -32.17
N PRO A 263 9.23 11.29 -31.80
CA PRO A 263 9.89 12.21 -32.72
C PRO A 263 11.23 11.72 -33.27
N VAL A 264 12.11 11.11 -32.47
CA VAL A 264 13.38 10.57 -32.96
C VAL A 264 13.16 9.48 -34.01
N TYR A 265 12.15 8.63 -33.79
CA TYR A 265 11.77 7.61 -34.76
C TYR A 265 11.19 8.22 -36.06
N ASP A 266 10.31 9.21 -35.94
CA ASP A 266 9.67 9.87 -37.08
C ASP A 266 10.65 10.75 -37.88
N LEU A 267 11.71 11.25 -37.24
CA LEU A 267 12.79 12.04 -37.84
C LEU A 267 13.96 11.18 -38.32
N TYR A 268 13.83 9.85 -38.33
CA TYR A 268 14.89 8.97 -38.75
C TYR A 268 15.44 9.35 -40.14
N GLY A 269 16.76 9.45 -40.25
CA GLY A 269 17.44 9.87 -41.48
C GLY A 269 17.63 11.39 -41.65
N LYS A 270 17.17 12.20 -40.68
CA LYS A 270 17.41 13.65 -40.65
C LYS A 270 18.63 14.01 -39.80
N SER A 271 19.19 15.18 -40.08
CA SER A 271 20.16 15.85 -39.21
C SER A 271 19.59 17.22 -38.87
N LEU A 272 19.55 17.61 -37.59
CA LEU A 272 18.93 18.88 -37.12
C LEU A 272 19.72 19.49 -35.97
N THR A 273 19.57 20.79 -35.74
CA THR A 273 20.06 21.44 -34.52
C THR A 273 19.06 21.22 -33.40
N VAL A 274 19.46 20.60 -32.30
CA VAL A 274 18.58 20.12 -31.24
C VAL A 274 18.73 20.96 -29.97
N LYS A 275 17.58 21.36 -29.40
CA LYS A 275 17.42 21.94 -28.06
C LYS A 275 16.56 21.00 -27.21
N MET A 276 17.17 20.34 -26.23
CA MET A 276 16.56 19.25 -25.45
C MET A 276 16.23 19.66 -24.01
N GLY A 277 15.44 18.82 -23.34
CA GLY A 277 15.19 18.93 -21.90
C GLY A 277 13.98 19.80 -21.54
N PHE A 278 13.16 20.18 -22.51
CA PHE A 278 11.99 21.04 -22.30
C PHE A 278 10.71 20.23 -22.17
N ARG A 279 9.71 20.75 -21.46
CA ARG A 279 8.37 20.16 -21.36
C ARG A 279 7.36 20.92 -22.21
N GLY A 280 6.20 20.31 -22.49
CA GLY A 280 5.25 20.75 -23.53
C GLY A 280 5.00 22.27 -23.62
N GLN A 281 4.75 22.94 -22.50
CA GLN A 281 4.58 24.41 -22.50
C GLN A 281 5.87 25.15 -22.86
N GLU A 282 7.01 24.77 -22.30
CA GLU A 282 8.32 25.39 -22.57
C GLU A 282 8.71 25.23 -24.04
N ILE A 283 8.50 24.03 -24.62
CA ILE A 283 8.72 23.79 -26.05
C ILE A 283 7.87 24.74 -26.88
N ARG A 284 6.57 24.84 -26.58
CA ARG A 284 5.66 25.75 -27.28
C ARG A 284 6.10 27.20 -27.18
N GLU A 285 6.50 27.66 -25.99
CA GLU A 285 7.00 29.02 -25.81
C GLU A 285 8.29 29.29 -26.60
N LEU A 286 9.17 28.32 -26.75
CA LEU A 286 10.35 28.45 -27.61
C LEU A 286 9.96 28.66 -29.08
N ILE A 287 8.90 27.99 -29.54
CA ILE A 287 8.38 28.15 -30.91
C ILE A 287 7.76 29.52 -31.08
N GLU A 288 6.82 29.90 -30.20
CA GLU A 288 6.12 31.20 -30.26
C GLU A 288 7.11 32.38 -30.20
N LYS A 289 8.16 32.28 -29.38
CA LYS A 289 9.21 33.31 -29.24
C LYS A 289 10.28 33.26 -30.35
N GLY A 290 10.17 32.35 -31.33
CA GLY A 290 11.15 32.19 -32.41
C GLY A 290 12.54 31.74 -31.94
N LYS A 291 12.63 31.11 -30.76
CA LYS A 291 13.90 30.56 -30.21
C LYS A 291 14.19 29.14 -30.70
N ALA A 292 13.21 28.51 -31.34
CA ALA A 292 13.31 27.28 -32.11
C ALA A 292 12.31 27.33 -33.27
N ASP A 293 12.63 26.65 -34.36
CA ASP A 293 11.83 26.64 -35.59
C ASP A 293 10.72 25.60 -35.52
N VAL A 294 10.99 24.47 -34.86
CA VAL A 294 10.14 23.28 -34.79
C VAL A 294 10.03 22.79 -33.35
N GLY A 295 8.82 22.50 -32.88
CA GLY A 295 8.53 21.92 -31.58
C GLY A 295 7.96 20.52 -31.70
N VAL A 296 8.15 19.71 -30.66
CA VAL A 296 7.56 18.37 -30.56
C VAL A 296 6.84 18.17 -29.23
N GLY A 297 5.68 17.51 -29.25
CA GLY A 297 4.90 17.30 -28.03
C GLY A 297 3.73 16.36 -28.19
N ALA A 298 3.04 16.06 -27.08
CA ALA A 298 1.79 15.31 -27.13
C ALA A 298 0.71 16.15 -27.82
N TYR A 299 0.05 15.58 -28.83
CA TYR A 299 -1.13 16.15 -29.45
C TYR A 299 -2.28 16.12 -28.44
N GLY A 300 -2.65 17.29 -27.94
CA GLY A 300 -3.67 17.53 -26.92
C GLY A 300 -3.81 19.03 -26.67
N ASP A 301 -4.36 19.43 -25.53
CA ASP A 301 -4.78 20.82 -25.28
C ASP A 301 -3.71 21.89 -25.53
N THR A 302 -2.44 21.60 -25.24
CA THR A 302 -1.35 22.57 -25.45
C THR A 302 -1.01 22.82 -26.91
N ILE A 303 -1.39 21.92 -27.82
CA ILE A 303 -1.04 21.99 -29.24
C ILE A 303 -2.29 22.12 -30.12
N GLN A 304 -3.31 21.31 -29.87
CA GLN A 304 -4.47 21.15 -30.75
C GLN A 304 -5.29 22.43 -30.91
N ASN A 305 -5.42 23.22 -29.85
CA ASN A 305 -6.30 24.40 -29.82
C ASN A 305 -5.53 25.73 -29.84
N ASN A 306 -4.27 25.73 -30.27
CA ASN A 306 -3.44 26.93 -30.30
C ASN A 306 -3.29 27.47 -31.73
N SER A 307 -3.82 28.66 -31.98
CA SER A 307 -3.80 29.32 -33.30
C SER A 307 -2.43 29.87 -33.71
N ASN A 308 -1.48 29.99 -32.80
CA ASN A 308 -0.13 30.51 -33.07
C ASN A 308 0.83 29.43 -33.60
N ILE A 309 0.39 28.18 -33.66
CA ILE A 309 1.18 27.07 -34.15
C ILE A 309 0.44 26.30 -35.24
N ARG A 310 1.20 25.62 -36.09
CA ARG A 310 0.69 24.76 -37.15
C ARG A 310 1.40 23.41 -37.09
N ILE A 311 0.64 22.34 -37.12
CA ILE A 311 1.15 20.98 -37.10
C ILE A 311 1.64 20.61 -38.51
N ILE A 312 2.86 20.09 -38.61
CA ILE A 312 3.47 19.64 -39.87
C ILE A 312 3.57 18.11 -39.97
N HIS A 313 3.42 17.39 -38.84
CA HIS A 313 3.39 15.94 -38.80
C HIS A 313 2.69 15.42 -37.53
N LEU A 314 1.93 14.33 -37.69
CA LEU A 314 1.34 13.57 -36.58
C LEU A 314 1.88 12.13 -36.61
N SER A 315 2.35 11.67 -35.47
CA SER A 315 2.88 10.31 -35.34
C SER A 315 1.80 9.24 -35.46
N LYS A 316 2.23 7.98 -35.52
CA LYS A 316 1.37 6.83 -35.19
C LYS A 316 0.82 6.95 -33.76
N VAL A 317 -0.25 6.22 -33.47
CA VAL A 317 -0.86 6.21 -32.14
C VAL A 317 0.12 5.70 -31.08
N ILE A 318 0.16 6.41 -29.97
CA ILE A 318 0.91 6.06 -28.77
C ILE A 318 -0.12 5.49 -27.79
N PRO A 319 0.00 4.22 -27.37
CA PRO A 319 -0.93 3.64 -26.40
C PRO A 319 -0.86 4.41 -25.06
N GLY A 320 -1.99 4.48 -24.36
CA GLY A 320 -2.07 5.06 -23.02
C GLY A 320 -1.38 4.22 -21.95
N SER A 321 -1.43 4.70 -20.71
CA SER A 321 -0.82 4.02 -19.56
C SER A 321 -1.87 3.30 -18.70
N GLY A 322 -1.42 2.41 -17.81
CA GLY A 322 -2.29 1.62 -16.94
C GLY A 322 -1.93 1.68 -15.45
N VAL A 323 -2.81 1.07 -14.66
CA VAL A 323 -2.64 0.78 -13.24
C VAL A 323 -2.40 -0.72 -13.09
N TYR A 324 -1.36 -1.07 -12.32
CA TYR A 324 -0.88 -2.45 -12.23
C TYR A 324 -0.65 -2.87 -10.78
N LEU A 325 -0.86 -4.15 -10.47
CA LEU A 325 -0.61 -4.75 -9.15
C LEU A 325 0.63 -5.62 -9.16
N SER A 326 1.45 -5.47 -8.12
CA SER A 326 2.71 -6.19 -7.96
C SER A 326 2.52 -7.70 -7.90
N PRO A 327 3.43 -8.50 -8.48
CA PRO A 327 3.44 -9.94 -8.29
C PRO A 327 3.87 -10.36 -6.87
N ASN A 328 4.44 -9.43 -6.06
CA ASN A 328 4.78 -9.70 -4.66
C ASN A 328 3.54 -9.82 -3.77
N LEU A 329 2.38 -9.32 -4.22
CA LEU A 329 1.11 -9.55 -3.55
C LEU A 329 0.65 -11.00 -3.77
N PRO A 330 0.26 -11.75 -2.73
CA PRO A 330 -0.35 -13.06 -2.88
C PRO A 330 -1.53 -13.03 -3.85
N ILE A 331 -1.73 -14.10 -4.64
CA ILE A 331 -2.82 -14.20 -5.62
C ILE A 331 -4.21 -13.82 -5.04
N PRO A 332 -4.65 -14.36 -3.89
CA PRO A 332 -5.95 -13.99 -3.33
C PRO A 332 -6.03 -12.51 -2.94
N ASP A 333 -4.95 -11.96 -2.38
CA ASP A 333 -4.87 -10.55 -1.99
C ASP A 333 -4.91 -9.63 -3.22
N ARG A 334 -4.20 -10.00 -4.29
CA ARG A 334 -4.20 -9.28 -5.57
C ARG A 334 -5.58 -9.27 -6.22
N ALA A 335 -6.31 -10.40 -6.16
CA ALA A 335 -7.68 -10.48 -6.67
C ALA A 335 -8.65 -9.61 -5.85
N THR A 336 -8.55 -9.66 -4.52
CA THR A 336 -9.32 -8.80 -3.62
C THR A 336 -9.05 -7.33 -3.88
N LEU A 337 -7.77 -6.93 -3.93
CA LEU A 337 -7.37 -5.55 -4.16
C LEU A 337 -7.81 -5.04 -5.53
N LYS A 338 -7.69 -5.86 -6.59
CA LYS A 338 -8.21 -5.54 -7.92
C LYS A 338 -9.72 -5.27 -7.87
N LYS A 339 -10.49 -6.13 -7.18
CA LYS A 339 -11.93 -5.93 -7.03
C LYS A 339 -12.23 -4.61 -6.31
N VAL A 340 -11.57 -4.33 -5.19
CA VAL A 340 -11.78 -3.10 -4.43
C VAL A 340 -11.43 -1.86 -5.26
N LEU A 341 -10.30 -1.85 -5.97
CA LEU A 341 -9.90 -0.75 -6.85
C LEU A 341 -10.96 -0.46 -7.94
N LEU A 342 -11.52 -1.50 -8.55
CA LEU A 342 -12.53 -1.35 -9.61
C LEU A 342 -13.93 -0.96 -9.10
N HIS A 343 -14.22 -1.17 -7.81
CA HIS A 343 -15.49 -0.76 -7.18
C HIS A 343 -15.38 0.59 -6.45
N ALA A 344 -14.25 1.28 -6.55
CA ALA A 344 -14.10 2.60 -5.98
C ALA A 344 -15.10 3.59 -6.61
N PRO A 345 -15.66 4.54 -5.83
CA PRO A 345 -16.60 5.53 -6.34
C PRO A 345 -16.02 6.33 -7.51
N LYS A 346 -16.87 6.74 -8.46
CA LYS A 346 -16.43 7.46 -9.67
C LYS A 346 -15.57 8.69 -9.37
N GLU A 347 -15.91 9.45 -8.33
CA GLU A 347 -15.13 10.62 -7.90
C GLU A 347 -13.73 10.25 -7.38
N VAL A 348 -13.60 9.10 -6.72
CA VAL A 348 -12.30 8.57 -6.28
C VAL A 348 -11.46 8.16 -7.48
N ASN A 349 -12.06 7.42 -8.42
CA ASN A 349 -11.42 6.97 -9.66
C ASN A 349 -10.95 8.14 -10.52
N LYS A 350 -11.83 9.14 -10.72
CA LYS A 350 -11.53 10.34 -11.50
C LYS A 350 -10.38 11.13 -10.89
N LYS A 351 -10.38 11.33 -9.58
CA LYS A 351 -9.30 12.05 -8.88
C LYS A 351 -7.97 11.30 -8.93
N ALA A 352 -7.98 9.97 -8.78
CA ALA A 352 -6.79 9.11 -8.93
C ALA A 352 -6.44 8.79 -10.40
N ASN A 353 -7.20 9.34 -11.35
CA ASN A 353 -6.98 9.29 -12.79
C ASN A 353 -6.92 7.86 -13.38
N TYR A 354 -7.88 7.00 -13.03
CA TYR A 354 -8.01 5.66 -13.61
C TYR A 354 -9.47 5.24 -13.79
N ASP A 355 -9.73 4.31 -14.72
CA ASP A 355 -11.03 3.65 -14.84
C ASP A 355 -10.92 2.28 -15.53
N LEU A 356 -11.96 1.45 -15.36
CA LEU A 356 -12.04 0.13 -15.94
C LEU A 356 -12.06 0.22 -17.47
N ASN A 357 -11.02 -0.31 -18.11
CA ASN A 357 -10.97 -0.51 -19.55
C ASN A 357 -10.03 -1.68 -19.86
N LYS A 358 -10.04 -2.15 -21.12
CA LYS A 358 -9.13 -3.21 -21.57
C LYS A 358 -7.70 -2.67 -21.66
N GLU A 359 -6.75 -3.50 -21.24
CA GLU A 359 -5.32 -3.21 -21.41
C GLU A 359 -5.00 -2.97 -22.89
N VAL A 360 -4.27 -1.90 -23.16
CA VAL A 360 -3.84 -1.52 -24.51
C VAL A 360 -2.65 -2.37 -24.98
N ASN A 361 -2.49 -2.50 -26.30
CA ASN A 361 -1.37 -3.23 -26.88
C ASN A 361 -0.15 -2.30 -27.04
N TYR A 362 0.96 -2.64 -26.38
CA TYR A 362 2.20 -1.88 -26.40
C TYR A 362 3.19 -2.25 -27.53
N GLN A 363 2.93 -3.29 -28.33
CA GLN A 363 3.91 -3.86 -29.28
C GLN A 363 4.44 -2.84 -30.29
N SER A 364 3.58 -1.97 -30.82
CA SER A 364 4.00 -0.92 -31.75
C SER A 364 4.94 0.08 -31.09
N LEU A 365 4.68 0.46 -29.84
CA LEU A 365 5.52 1.39 -29.09
C LEU A 365 6.85 0.74 -28.72
N ILE A 366 6.86 -0.53 -28.31
CA ILE A 366 8.08 -1.31 -28.06
C ILE A 366 8.98 -1.29 -29.31
N GLY A 367 8.42 -1.54 -30.49
CA GLY A 367 9.17 -1.50 -31.75
C GLY A 367 9.74 -0.10 -32.09
N ILE A 368 9.02 0.97 -31.72
CA ILE A 368 9.52 2.35 -31.85
C ILE A 368 10.70 2.57 -30.91
N ILE A 369 10.55 2.23 -29.63
CA ILE A 369 11.60 2.39 -28.60
C ILE A 369 12.87 1.66 -29.02
N GLN A 370 12.78 0.39 -29.42
CA GLN A 370 13.93 -0.41 -29.85
C GLN A 370 14.68 0.20 -31.05
N LYS A 371 13.97 0.81 -32.00
CA LYS A 371 14.60 1.47 -33.14
C LYS A 371 15.23 2.80 -32.76
N THR A 372 14.56 3.57 -31.90
CA THR A 372 15.11 4.82 -31.36
C THR A 372 16.37 4.54 -30.54
N GLU A 373 16.38 3.52 -29.69
CA GLU A 373 17.57 3.14 -28.90
C GLU A 373 18.80 2.88 -29.78
N LYS A 374 18.64 2.24 -30.95
CA LYS A 374 19.73 2.07 -31.93
C LYS A 374 20.27 3.39 -32.46
N VAL A 375 19.43 4.42 -32.61
CA VAL A 375 19.89 5.77 -32.97
C VAL A 375 20.67 6.37 -31.80
N LEU A 376 20.20 6.21 -30.56
CA LEU A 376 20.88 6.74 -29.37
C LEU A 376 22.27 6.12 -29.13
N GLU A 377 22.51 4.90 -29.61
CA GLU A 377 23.83 4.24 -29.56
C GLU A 377 24.91 5.00 -30.35
N CYS A 378 24.53 5.76 -31.38
CA CYS A 378 25.47 6.38 -32.32
C CYS A 378 25.32 7.90 -32.44
N ALA A 379 24.16 8.45 -32.08
CA ALA A 379 23.87 9.87 -32.16
C ALA A 379 24.38 10.61 -30.93
N ASP A 380 25.14 11.68 -31.15
CA ASP A 380 25.63 12.55 -30.08
C ASP A 380 24.70 13.76 -29.91
N PHE A 381 23.72 13.65 -29.01
CA PHE A 381 22.77 14.73 -28.69
C PHE A 381 23.43 15.93 -27.98
N THR A 382 24.73 15.88 -27.69
CA THR A 382 25.50 17.01 -27.15
C THR A 382 26.11 17.88 -28.24
N LYS A 383 26.08 17.43 -29.51
CA LYS A 383 26.67 18.12 -30.64
C LYS A 383 25.63 18.40 -31.72
N ASN A 384 25.59 19.66 -32.16
CA ASN A 384 24.72 20.08 -33.24
C ASN A 384 25.50 20.19 -34.56
N PRO A 385 24.92 19.75 -35.69
CA PRO A 385 23.62 19.07 -35.80
C PRO A 385 23.67 17.61 -35.29
N VAL A 386 22.58 17.16 -34.67
CA VAL A 386 22.38 15.76 -34.27
C VAL A 386 21.87 14.96 -35.47
N ASN A 387 22.50 13.81 -35.71
CA ASN A 387 22.03 12.86 -36.72
C ASN A 387 21.02 11.89 -36.08
N PHE A 388 19.78 11.88 -36.57
CA PHE A 388 18.72 10.96 -36.15
C PHE A 388 18.86 9.60 -36.86
N PHE A 389 20.08 9.20 -37.17
CA PHE A 389 20.44 7.95 -37.83
C PHE A 389 21.92 7.67 -37.62
N CYS A 390 22.31 6.40 -37.69
CA CYS A 390 23.71 6.02 -37.65
C CYS A 390 24.33 6.14 -39.05
N HIS A 391 25.44 6.88 -39.16
CA HIS A 391 26.32 6.76 -40.32
C HIS A 391 27.06 5.42 -40.22
N PHE A 392 26.55 4.40 -40.88
CA PHE A 392 27.36 3.24 -41.21
C PHE A 392 28.26 3.63 -42.39
N ASN A 393 29.37 4.33 -42.10
CA ASN A 393 30.44 4.40 -43.07
C ASN A 393 30.89 2.96 -43.35
N LYS A 394 30.66 2.48 -44.58
CA LYS A 394 31.41 1.35 -45.16
C LYS A 394 32.88 1.76 -45.31
N SER A 395 33.54 2.01 -44.20
CA SER A 395 34.99 2.03 -44.11
C SER A 395 35.31 1.09 -42.97
N PHE A 396 35.50 -0.18 -43.35
CA PHE A 396 36.29 -1.11 -42.55
C PHE A 396 37.68 -0.49 -42.39
N SER A 397 37.85 0.37 -41.38
CA SER A 397 39.16 0.49 -40.76
C SER A 397 39.52 -0.92 -40.28
N LYS A 398 40.66 -1.40 -40.75
CA LYS A 398 41.20 -2.78 -40.63
C LYS A 398 40.65 -3.49 -39.39
N PRO A 399 40.20 -4.76 -39.51
CA PRO A 399 39.62 -5.49 -38.38
C PRO A 399 40.59 -5.43 -37.20
N VAL A 400 40.26 -4.62 -36.20
CA VAL A 400 40.88 -4.75 -34.89
C VAL A 400 40.44 -6.11 -34.42
N GLN A 401 41.40 -7.04 -34.31
CA GLN A 401 41.09 -8.41 -33.96
C GLN A 401 40.27 -8.43 -32.67
N PRO A 402 39.26 -9.32 -32.56
CA PRO A 402 38.51 -9.48 -31.33
C PRO A 402 39.49 -9.76 -30.21
N ILE A 403 39.45 -8.97 -29.15
CA ILE A 403 40.33 -9.17 -28.01
C ILE A 403 39.59 -9.91 -26.92
N ASN A 404 40.36 -10.75 -26.21
CA ASN A 404 39.97 -11.32 -24.94
C ASN A 404 40.77 -10.58 -23.86
N ILE A 405 40.09 -9.79 -23.03
CA ILE A 405 40.71 -9.06 -21.93
C ILE A 405 40.21 -9.67 -20.63
N THR A 406 41.11 -9.94 -19.69
CA THR A 406 40.76 -10.13 -18.29
C THR A 406 41.23 -8.90 -17.53
N ALA A 407 40.32 -8.20 -16.87
CA ALA A 407 40.62 -6.95 -16.18
C ALA A 407 39.76 -6.80 -14.92
N SER A 408 40.29 -6.08 -13.93
CA SER A 408 39.60 -5.77 -12.70
C SER A 408 38.74 -4.52 -12.87
N VAL A 409 37.51 -4.53 -12.33
CA VAL A 409 36.65 -3.35 -12.32
C VAL A 409 37.17 -2.37 -11.28
N ASN A 410 37.80 -1.29 -11.73
CA ASN A 410 38.37 -0.27 -10.86
C ASN A 410 37.31 0.77 -10.44
N GLY A 411 36.33 1.04 -11.32
CA GLY A 411 35.20 1.91 -11.00
C GLY A 411 34.05 1.82 -12.01
N PHE A 412 32.96 2.53 -11.74
CA PHE A 412 31.83 2.60 -12.66
C PHE A 412 31.13 3.96 -12.59
N SER A 413 30.43 4.31 -13.67
CA SER A 413 29.48 5.41 -13.71
C SER A 413 28.32 5.08 -14.62
N TYR A 414 27.11 5.50 -14.25
CA TYR A 414 25.97 5.40 -15.15
C TYR A 414 26.07 6.49 -16.22
N ILE A 415 26.00 6.09 -17.49
CA ILE A 415 25.87 7.05 -18.61
C ILE A 415 24.41 7.49 -18.69
N ASN A 416 23.49 6.53 -18.53
CA ASN A 416 22.06 6.75 -18.39
C ASN A 416 21.39 5.54 -17.73
N SER A 417 20.06 5.50 -17.78
CA SER A 417 19.18 4.46 -17.23
C SER A 417 19.44 3.04 -17.71
N ASN A 418 19.86 2.90 -18.96
CA ASN A 418 20.03 1.63 -19.61
C ASN A 418 21.51 1.32 -19.85
N MET A 419 22.40 2.32 -19.81
CA MET A 419 23.82 2.18 -20.12
C MET A 419 24.72 2.54 -18.95
N ILE A 420 25.70 1.67 -18.71
CA ILE A 420 26.72 1.83 -17.70
C ILE A 420 28.10 1.84 -18.34
N LYS A 421 28.96 2.70 -17.78
CA LYS A 421 30.40 2.75 -18.01
C LYS A 421 31.11 2.02 -16.87
N LEU A 422 31.93 1.01 -17.17
CA LEU A 422 32.90 0.45 -16.22
C LEU A 422 34.31 0.89 -16.63
N THR A 423 35.12 1.29 -15.65
CA THR A 423 36.55 1.49 -15.81
C THR A 423 37.24 0.20 -15.39
N LEU A 424 37.99 -0.40 -16.32
CA LEU A 424 38.69 -1.66 -16.12
C LEU A 424 40.19 -1.44 -16.22
N GLU A 425 40.94 -2.20 -15.44
CA GLU A 425 42.40 -2.21 -15.46
C GLU A 425 42.89 -3.65 -15.61
N ASP A 426 43.70 -3.91 -16.64
CA ASP A 426 44.34 -5.21 -16.82
C ASP A 426 45.64 -5.34 -16.01
N GLU A 427 46.25 -6.52 -16.03
CA GLU A 427 47.49 -6.82 -15.29
C GLU A 427 48.69 -5.96 -15.73
N LYS A 428 48.62 -5.30 -16.89
CA LYS A 428 49.67 -4.41 -17.41
C LYS A 428 49.35 -2.93 -17.15
N SER A 429 48.43 -2.65 -16.22
CA SER A 429 47.93 -1.31 -15.89
C SER A 429 47.34 -0.57 -17.08
N LYS A 430 46.85 -1.29 -18.08
CA LYS A 430 46.18 -0.69 -19.23
C LYS A 430 44.70 -0.49 -18.90
N ILE A 431 44.23 0.73 -19.11
CA ILE A 431 42.86 1.13 -18.79
C ILE A 431 41.93 0.92 -19.99
N TYR A 432 40.80 0.26 -19.73
CA TYR A 432 39.70 0.09 -20.67
C TYR A 432 38.44 0.72 -20.10
N THR A 433 37.64 1.29 -20.99
CA THR A 433 36.28 1.75 -20.70
C THR A 433 35.30 0.78 -21.32
N LEU A 434 34.55 0.04 -20.50
CA LEU A 434 33.44 -0.78 -20.95
C LEU A 434 32.16 0.04 -20.97
N VAL A 435 31.49 0.13 -22.11
CA VAL A 435 30.13 0.67 -22.20
C VAL A 435 29.19 -0.48 -22.55
N THR A 436 28.21 -0.72 -21.69
CA THR A 436 27.26 -1.82 -21.87
C THR A 436 25.91 -1.45 -21.33
N PHE A 437 24.88 -2.17 -21.75
CA PHE A 437 23.58 -2.04 -21.13
C PHE A 437 23.55 -2.71 -19.74
N VAL A 438 22.85 -2.10 -18.79
CA VAL A 438 22.70 -2.56 -17.40
C VAL A 438 22.05 -3.95 -17.36
N ASN A 439 21.06 -4.21 -18.22
CA ASN A 439 20.41 -5.52 -18.33
C ASN A 439 21.37 -6.61 -18.84
N LEU A 440 22.21 -6.30 -19.84
CA LEU A 440 23.22 -7.22 -20.36
C LEU A 440 24.27 -7.54 -19.30
N LEU A 441 24.71 -6.52 -18.56
CA LEU A 441 25.66 -6.68 -17.47
C LEU A 441 25.08 -7.55 -16.34
N ASN A 442 23.84 -7.30 -15.95
CA ASN A 442 23.14 -8.10 -14.94
C ASN A 442 22.95 -9.56 -15.37
N GLN A 443 22.68 -9.81 -16.66
CA GLN A 443 22.61 -11.17 -17.20
C GLN A 443 23.98 -11.86 -17.17
N ALA A 444 25.04 -11.15 -17.57
CA ALA A 444 26.41 -11.65 -17.58
C ALA A 444 26.99 -11.88 -16.16
N SER A 445 26.47 -11.17 -15.16
CA SER A 445 26.92 -11.22 -13.77
C SER A 445 26.09 -12.13 -12.86
N ASN A 446 25.18 -12.94 -13.42
CA ASN A 446 24.21 -13.75 -12.65
C ASN A 446 23.39 -12.92 -11.65
N GLY A 447 22.98 -11.71 -12.04
CA GLY A 447 22.17 -10.81 -11.22
C GLY A 447 22.96 -10.03 -10.16
N MET A 448 24.29 -10.10 -10.16
CA MET A 448 25.13 -9.34 -9.25
C MET A 448 24.99 -7.83 -9.53
N SER A 449 24.82 -7.06 -8.45
CA SER A 449 24.74 -5.60 -8.55
C SER A 449 26.05 -5.00 -9.05
N VAL A 450 25.96 -3.87 -9.75
CA VAL A 450 27.12 -3.13 -10.28
C VAL A 450 28.15 -2.78 -9.19
N ILE A 451 27.68 -2.44 -7.98
CA ILE A 451 28.55 -2.12 -6.85
C ILE A 451 29.38 -3.34 -6.46
N ASN A 452 28.77 -4.52 -6.48
CA ASN A 452 29.43 -5.78 -6.15
C ASN A 452 30.40 -6.26 -7.25
N LEU A 453 30.35 -5.64 -8.44
CA LEU A 453 31.34 -5.89 -9.50
C LEU A 453 32.65 -5.15 -9.25
N GLN A 454 32.68 -4.11 -8.41
CA GLN A 454 33.91 -3.39 -8.13
C GLN A 454 34.95 -4.32 -7.49
N LYS A 455 36.20 -4.25 -7.96
CA LYS A 455 37.31 -5.15 -7.60
C LYS A 455 37.15 -6.61 -8.04
N LYS A 456 36.07 -6.98 -8.74
CA LYS A 456 35.96 -8.28 -9.39
C LYS A 456 36.70 -8.26 -10.72
N GLN A 457 37.22 -9.43 -11.09
CA GLN A 457 37.75 -9.64 -12.43
C GLN A 457 36.60 -9.92 -13.37
N ILE A 458 36.63 -9.28 -14.54
CA ILE A 458 35.73 -9.58 -15.63
C ILE A 458 36.54 -9.95 -16.86
N GLN A 459 36.05 -10.95 -17.57
CA GLN A 459 36.56 -11.37 -18.85
C GLN A 459 35.66 -10.80 -19.94
N ILE A 460 36.25 -10.01 -20.83
CA ILE A 460 35.65 -9.55 -22.07
C ILE A 460 36.05 -10.54 -23.15
N ILE A 461 35.09 -11.07 -23.90
CA ILE A 461 35.31 -12.10 -24.92
C ILE A 461 34.86 -11.58 -26.29
N GLY A 462 35.79 -11.57 -27.25
CA GLY A 462 35.48 -11.29 -28.65
C GLY A 462 34.86 -9.91 -28.90
N ALA A 463 35.22 -8.92 -28.09
CA ALA A 463 34.79 -7.54 -28.27
C ALA A 463 35.84 -6.77 -29.09
N VAL A 464 35.38 -5.82 -29.92
CA VAL A 464 36.24 -5.01 -30.77
C VAL A 464 36.46 -3.67 -30.08
N PRO A 465 37.66 -3.39 -29.55
CA PRO A 465 37.92 -2.16 -28.85
C PRO A 465 38.07 -1.01 -29.86
N LYS A 466 37.47 0.13 -29.56
CA LYS A 466 37.64 1.38 -30.28
C LYS A 466 38.65 2.23 -29.53
N ARG A 467 39.78 2.53 -30.18
CA ARG A 467 40.77 3.47 -29.61
C ARG A 467 40.15 4.88 -29.60
N ARG A 468 40.19 5.54 -28.45
CA ARG A 468 39.75 6.92 -28.25
C ARG A 468 40.91 7.89 -28.51
N ALA A 469 40.57 9.18 -28.62
CA ALA A 469 41.53 10.25 -28.89
C ALA A 469 42.59 10.43 -27.77
N ASP A 470 42.29 9.96 -26.56
CA ASP A 470 43.16 9.98 -25.37
C ASP A 470 43.97 8.68 -25.20
N GLU A 471 44.10 7.88 -26.27
CA GLU A 471 44.75 6.56 -26.30
C GLU A 471 44.09 5.46 -25.44
N SER A 472 43.03 5.78 -24.71
CA SER A 472 42.23 4.78 -23.99
C SER A 472 41.42 3.92 -24.97
N PHE A 473 40.99 2.74 -24.51
CA PHE A 473 40.21 1.81 -25.31
C PHE A 473 38.78 1.77 -24.81
N GLU A 474 37.82 2.03 -25.69
CA GLU A 474 36.40 1.82 -25.44
C GLU A 474 35.98 0.46 -25.97
N VAL A 475 35.30 -0.32 -25.14
CA VAL A 475 34.71 -1.59 -25.54
C VAL A 475 33.21 -1.49 -25.38
N ILE A 476 32.48 -1.70 -26.47
CA ILE A 476 31.02 -1.74 -26.45
C ILE A 476 30.57 -3.19 -26.46
N ILE A 477 29.75 -3.56 -25.48
CA ILE A 477 29.18 -4.91 -25.37
C ILE A 477 27.74 -4.87 -25.82
N THR A 478 27.44 -5.69 -26.82
CA THR A 478 26.09 -5.78 -27.41
C THR A 478 25.45 -7.15 -27.19
N ARG A 479 26.20 -8.12 -26.63
CA ARG A 479 25.71 -9.49 -26.35
C ARG A 479 26.17 -9.97 -24.96
N PRO A 480 25.33 -10.71 -24.21
CA PRO A 480 25.67 -11.17 -22.85
C PRO A 480 26.91 -12.06 -22.79
N ASN A 481 27.15 -12.89 -23.82
CA ASN A 481 28.27 -13.83 -23.88
C ASN A 481 29.64 -13.18 -24.11
N GLN A 482 29.69 -11.86 -24.33
CA GLN A 482 30.93 -11.11 -24.48
C GLN A 482 31.49 -10.61 -23.14
N VAL A 483 30.77 -10.80 -22.04
CA VAL A 483 31.23 -10.48 -20.69
C VAL A 483 30.98 -11.68 -19.78
N LYS A 484 31.99 -12.04 -19.01
CA LYS A 484 31.90 -13.08 -17.98
C LYS A 484 32.54 -12.55 -16.71
N VAL A 485 31.80 -12.54 -15.61
CA VAL A 485 32.36 -12.22 -14.30
C VAL A 485 33.14 -13.44 -13.80
N LEU A 486 34.40 -13.25 -13.44
CA LEU A 486 35.24 -14.27 -12.82
C LEU A 486 35.13 -14.09 -11.30
N ASN A 487 34.91 -15.20 -10.58
CA ASN A 487 34.61 -15.18 -9.15
C ASN A 487 35.77 -14.70 -8.29
#